data_AF-A0A7C3EX69-F1
#
_entry.id   AF-A0A7C3EX69-F1
#
_cell.length_a   1.000
_cell.length_b   1.000
_cell.length_c   1.000
_cell.angle_alpha   90.00
_cell.angle_beta   90.00
_cell.angle_gamma   90.00
#
_symmetry.space_group_name_H-M   'P 1'
#
loop_
_entity.id
_entity.type
_entity.pdbx_description
1 polymer ?
#
loop_
_entity_poly.entity_id
_entity_poly.type
_entity_poly.pdbx_seq_one_letter_code
_entity_poly.pdbx_strand_id
1 'polypeptide(L)'
;MKNLNSKLITSVIFICLVIFFFSCNDNTTNTPKDPVQLKIAVVTDLHIYDPNLGVSGEEFEKYLAGDRKMIAESQAITNSALNTISSLLSDIVLIPGDLTKDGEKVSHEMLANMLAQLETKGKKVFVIPGNHDILNPHSYKYLSAGGKQKIDHITAAQFAEIYKNFGFNEAKYRDNNSLSYIVELNSNFWLFAIDGCIYENNLSQDYPTTGGRISSATLSWLKEKLAEAKSKNIMPIAMAHHGLVDHFPGQALVFAEYLFTDYINLQKELTNAGLKIIFTGHHHAQDISKADISSSFIFDVQTGSTVTYPCPIRYVEIDKDKQTVNIESKRISSIEYNLGGKSFQEYALNKLLDGFPALVIAQLKQLGADETSAALLEPIVTQSLVAYYQGDEPKQITPVITQTINQLKAYPDNNVKLIASLLEGIWNDPTPDNSVLIDLKTGAITDKNTK
;
A
#
# COMPACT_ATOMS: atom_id res chain seq x y z
N MET A 1 95.04 -4.34 -42.71
CA MET A 1 94.75 -5.78 -42.54
C MET A 1 93.26 -5.95 -42.36
N LYS A 2 92.65 -6.71 -43.27
CA LYS A 2 91.31 -7.35 -43.28
C LYS A 2 90.09 -6.45 -42.99
N ASN A 3 89.22 -6.17 -43.98
CA ASN A 3 88.22 -7.08 -44.58
C ASN A 3 87.23 -7.60 -43.52
N LEU A 4 85.91 -7.60 -43.67
CA LEU A 4 85.01 -7.32 -44.80
C LEU A 4 83.55 -7.41 -44.28
N ASN A 5 82.61 -6.93 -45.10
CA ASN A 5 81.22 -7.40 -45.25
C ASN A 5 80.11 -6.89 -44.31
N SER A 6 78.91 -6.53 -44.80
CA SER A 6 78.45 -6.28 -46.17
C SER A 6 77.03 -5.73 -46.14
N LYS A 7 76.78 -4.66 -46.92
CA LYS A 7 75.67 -4.41 -47.87
C LYS A 7 74.23 -4.81 -47.44
N LEU A 8 73.21 -3.97 -47.59
CA LEU A 8 72.63 -3.52 -48.86
C LEU A 8 71.55 -2.43 -48.56
N ILE A 9 71.64 -1.19 -49.12
CA ILE A 9 70.73 -0.56 -50.13
C ILE A 9 69.29 -0.32 -49.60
N THR A 10 68.62 0.85 -49.59
CA THR A 10 68.55 2.10 -50.39
C THR A 10 67.74 3.10 -49.52
N SER A 11 68.19 4.33 -49.29
CA SER A 11 67.76 5.58 -49.98
C SER A 11 66.35 6.13 -49.69
N VAL A 12 66.38 7.40 -49.24
CA VAL A 12 65.43 8.51 -49.50
C VAL A 12 64.33 8.82 -48.45
N ILE A 13 64.68 9.75 -47.54
CA ILE A 13 64.07 11.08 -47.29
C ILE A 13 62.54 11.17 -47.38
N PHE A 14 61.87 11.53 -46.26
CA PHE A 14 60.99 12.71 -46.23
C PHE A 14 60.70 13.21 -44.80
N ILE A 15 60.90 14.51 -44.60
CA ILE A 15 60.49 15.31 -43.44
C ILE A 15 58.97 15.46 -43.50
N CYS A 16 58.25 15.15 -42.41
CA CYS A 16 56.88 15.63 -42.22
C CYS A 16 56.69 16.16 -40.79
N LEU A 17 56.45 17.48 -40.74
CA LEU A 17 55.80 18.17 -39.64
C LEU A 17 54.55 17.40 -39.20
N VAL A 18 54.44 17.07 -37.91
CA VAL A 18 53.15 16.74 -37.31
C VAL A 18 52.61 18.00 -36.66
N ILE A 19 51.66 18.60 -37.36
CA ILE A 19 50.77 19.65 -36.88
C ILE A 19 49.90 19.03 -35.77
N PHE A 20 50.06 19.51 -34.54
CA PHE A 20 49.10 19.26 -33.47
C PHE A 20 47.79 20.00 -33.79
N PHE A 21 46.84 19.31 -34.40
CA PHE A 21 45.45 19.72 -34.35
C PHE A 21 44.93 19.47 -32.92
N PHE A 22 44.69 20.55 -32.18
CA PHE A 22 43.81 20.51 -31.02
C PHE A 22 42.40 20.15 -31.51
N SER A 23 42.05 18.86 -31.39
CA SER A 23 40.66 18.44 -31.41
C SER A 23 40.09 18.77 -30.04
N CYS A 24 39.19 19.76 -29.96
CA CYS A 24 38.32 19.93 -28.81
C CYS A 24 37.48 18.67 -28.69
N ASN A 25 37.87 17.78 -27.79
CA ASN A 25 37.03 16.67 -27.39
C ASN A 25 36.00 17.28 -26.43
N ASP A 26 34.76 17.38 -26.90
CA ASP A 26 33.61 17.59 -26.01
C ASP A 26 33.57 16.42 -25.04
N ASN A 27 34.17 16.60 -23.87
CA ASN A 27 33.94 15.75 -22.72
C ASN A 27 32.51 15.97 -22.26
N THR A 28 31.56 15.34 -22.95
CA THR A 28 30.25 15.07 -22.37
C THR A 28 30.51 14.20 -21.14
N THR A 29 30.32 14.81 -19.99
CA THR A 29 30.28 14.11 -18.71
C THR A 29 29.18 13.06 -18.81
N ASN A 30 29.56 11.81 -19.08
CA ASN A 30 28.70 10.64 -18.90
C ASN A 30 28.45 10.42 -17.41
N THR A 31 27.74 11.34 -16.77
CA THR A 31 26.97 11.03 -15.56
C THR A 31 25.92 10.00 -15.97
N PRO A 32 25.86 8.83 -15.32
CA PRO A 32 24.78 7.87 -15.55
C PRO A 32 23.45 8.61 -15.43
N LYS A 33 22.62 8.60 -16.47
CA LYS A 33 21.26 9.12 -16.37
C LYS A 33 20.50 8.21 -15.42
N ASP A 34 19.84 8.80 -14.43
CA ASP A 34 18.97 8.05 -13.54
C ASP A 34 17.91 7.30 -14.34
N PRO A 35 17.47 6.14 -13.83
CA PRO A 35 16.42 5.39 -14.50
C PRO A 35 15.14 6.26 -14.57
N VAL A 36 14.58 6.34 -15.77
CA VAL A 36 13.27 6.98 -16.04
C VAL A 36 12.11 6.09 -15.60
N GLN A 37 12.41 4.82 -15.29
CA GLN A 37 11.47 3.84 -14.78
C GLN A 37 11.71 3.60 -13.28
N LEU A 38 10.62 3.58 -12.52
CA LEU A 38 10.60 3.23 -11.10
C LEU A 38 9.92 1.88 -10.93
N LYS A 39 10.50 0.97 -10.13
CA LYS A 39 9.91 -0.35 -9.84
C LYS A 39 9.67 -0.49 -8.34
N ILE A 40 8.40 -0.63 -7.98
CA ILE A 40 7.91 -0.59 -6.61
C ILE A 40 7.18 -1.90 -6.30
N ALA A 41 7.41 -2.47 -5.12
CA ALA A 41 6.49 -3.40 -4.49
C ALA A 41 5.68 -2.65 -3.42
N VAL A 42 4.37 -2.89 -3.35
CA VAL A 42 3.50 -2.35 -2.30
C VAL A 42 2.88 -3.51 -1.54
N VAL A 43 3.03 -3.47 -0.22
CA VAL A 43 2.36 -4.33 0.75
C VAL A 43 1.89 -3.46 1.89
N THR A 44 0.77 -3.77 2.52
CA THR A 44 0.20 -2.93 3.58
C THR A 44 -0.53 -3.78 4.61
N ASP A 45 -0.87 -3.14 5.73
CA ASP A 45 -1.73 -3.72 6.76
C ASP A 45 -1.19 -5.10 7.17
N LEU A 46 0.12 -5.11 7.50
CA LEU A 46 0.87 -6.30 7.86
C LEU A 46 0.37 -6.86 9.18
N HIS A 47 -0.10 -5.97 10.06
CA HIS A 47 -0.57 -6.29 11.41
C HIS A 47 0.29 -7.34 12.11
N ILE A 48 1.62 -7.19 12.01
CA ILE A 48 2.52 -8.18 12.57
C ILE A 48 2.34 -8.23 14.08
N TYR A 49 2.31 -9.45 14.60
CA TYR A 49 2.18 -9.71 16.02
C TYR A 49 3.26 -10.71 16.43
N ASP A 50 4.09 -10.33 17.40
CA ASP A 50 5.14 -11.22 17.90
C ASP A 50 4.51 -12.45 18.57
N PRO A 51 4.72 -13.69 18.06
CA PRO A 51 4.11 -14.88 18.64
C PRO A 51 4.53 -15.17 20.09
N ASN A 52 5.64 -14.58 20.58
CA ASN A 52 6.04 -14.67 21.99
C ASN A 52 5.09 -13.91 22.93
N LEU A 53 4.24 -13.03 22.38
CA LEU A 53 3.15 -12.40 23.10
C LEU A 53 1.93 -13.32 23.27
N GLY A 54 1.99 -14.55 22.76
CA GLY A 54 0.96 -15.56 22.94
C GLY A 54 -0.09 -15.52 21.83
N VAL A 55 -0.23 -16.66 21.15
CA VAL A 55 -1.15 -16.91 20.03
C VAL A 55 -2.18 -18.00 20.37
N SER A 56 -2.52 -18.13 21.65
CA SER A 56 -3.49 -19.09 22.15
C SER A 56 -4.03 -18.64 23.51
N GLY A 57 -5.13 -19.27 23.94
CA GLY A 57 -5.79 -18.98 25.21
C GLY A 57 -7.10 -18.22 25.01
N GLU A 58 -7.96 -18.25 26.03
CA GLU A 58 -9.35 -17.79 25.94
C GLU A 58 -9.50 -16.37 25.39
N GLU A 59 -8.69 -15.42 25.86
CA GLU A 59 -8.77 -14.02 25.41
C GLU A 59 -8.26 -13.82 23.98
N PHE A 60 -7.34 -14.66 23.51
CA PHE A 60 -6.87 -14.61 22.13
C PHE A 60 -7.90 -15.20 21.17
N GLU A 61 -8.50 -16.34 21.53
CA GLU A 61 -9.56 -16.94 20.72
C GLU A 61 -10.81 -16.04 20.65
N LYS A 62 -11.17 -15.36 21.76
CA LYS A 62 -12.24 -14.34 21.75
C LYS A 62 -11.93 -13.19 20.80
N TYR A 63 -10.67 -12.74 20.76
CA TYR A 63 -10.25 -11.70 19.82
C TYR A 63 -10.40 -12.19 18.38
N LEU A 64 -9.90 -13.39 18.06
CA LEU A 64 -9.97 -13.95 16.70
C LEU A 64 -11.40 -14.25 16.25
N ALA A 65 -12.31 -14.62 17.15
CA ALA A 65 -13.71 -14.89 16.81
C ALA A 65 -14.46 -13.66 16.25
N GLY A 66 -13.96 -12.46 16.52
CA GLY A 66 -14.47 -11.20 15.98
C GLY A 66 -13.53 -10.53 14.99
N ASP A 67 -12.53 -11.24 14.47
CA ASP A 67 -11.56 -10.70 13.53
C ASP A 67 -11.47 -11.59 12.28
N ARG A 68 -11.17 -10.96 11.15
CA ARG A 68 -10.95 -11.60 9.86
C ARG A 68 -9.47 -11.76 9.52
N LYS A 69 -8.58 -11.15 10.32
CA LYS A 69 -7.13 -11.12 10.11
C LYS A 69 -6.47 -12.40 10.66
N MET A 70 -5.50 -12.92 9.93
CA MET A 70 -4.69 -14.07 10.33
C MET A 70 -3.54 -13.64 11.27
N ILE A 71 -3.89 -13.17 12.47
CA ILE A 71 -2.93 -12.59 13.43
C ILE A 71 -1.93 -13.63 13.96
N ALA A 72 -2.36 -14.87 14.22
CA ALA A 72 -1.48 -15.94 14.69
C ALA A 72 -0.43 -16.34 13.64
N GLU A 73 -0.75 -16.12 12.36
CA GLU A 73 0.07 -16.43 11.19
C GLU A 73 0.85 -15.21 10.68
N SER A 74 0.60 -14.01 11.22
CA SER A 74 1.08 -12.72 10.69
C SER A 74 2.59 -12.66 10.46
N GLN A 75 3.41 -13.23 11.37
CA GLN A 75 4.86 -13.31 11.20
C GLN A 75 5.26 -14.18 9.99
N ALA A 76 4.63 -15.36 9.82
CA ALA A 76 4.92 -16.27 8.72
C ALA A 76 4.49 -15.69 7.37
N ILE A 77 3.33 -15.02 7.35
CA ILE A 77 2.81 -14.27 6.21
C ILE A 77 3.76 -13.14 5.81
N THR A 78 4.16 -12.30 6.78
CA THR A 78 5.09 -11.19 6.54
C THR A 78 6.42 -11.71 6.01
N ASN A 79 6.97 -12.77 6.60
CA ASN A 79 8.20 -13.38 6.11
C ASN A 79 8.07 -13.87 4.65
N SER A 80 6.95 -14.50 4.28
CA SER A 80 6.69 -14.94 2.91
C SER A 80 6.57 -13.76 1.94
N ALA A 81 5.89 -12.69 2.35
CA ALA A 81 5.76 -11.46 1.57
C ALA A 81 7.13 -10.82 1.29
N LEU A 82 7.94 -10.60 2.33
CA LEU A 82 9.27 -10.00 2.19
C LEU A 82 10.23 -10.90 1.40
N ASN A 83 10.15 -12.23 1.55
CA ASN A 83 10.94 -13.15 0.74
C ASN A 83 10.54 -13.10 -0.74
N THR A 84 9.25 -13.05 -1.04
CA THR A 84 8.74 -12.87 -2.40
C THR A 84 9.28 -11.58 -3.00
N ILE A 85 9.16 -10.45 -2.28
CA ILE A 85 9.68 -9.15 -2.71
C ILE A 85 11.20 -9.18 -2.92
N SER A 86 11.93 -9.87 -2.05
CA SER A 86 13.39 -9.96 -2.15
C SER A 86 13.87 -10.63 -3.45
N SER A 87 13.07 -11.52 -4.02
CA SER A 87 13.37 -12.22 -5.28
C SER A 87 13.05 -11.43 -6.55
N LEU A 88 12.41 -10.27 -6.41
CA LEU A 88 11.90 -9.50 -7.54
C LEU A 88 12.82 -8.36 -7.94
N LEU A 89 12.60 -7.82 -9.14
CA LEU A 89 13.36 -6.69 -9.67
C LEU A 89 12.91 -5.33 -9.09
N SER A 90 11.91 -5.30 -8.20
CA SER A 90 11.51 -4.06 -7.52
C SER A 90 12.63 -3.58 -6.61
N ASP A 91 13.05 -2.33 -6.76
CA ASP A 91 14.11 -1.72 -5.97
C ASP A 91 13.55 -1.05 -4.70
N ILE A 92 12.27 -0.67 -4.75
CA ILE A 92 11.57 0.08 -3.70
C ILE A 92 10.43 -0.75 -3.15
N VAL A 93 10.22 -0.65 -1.84
CA VAL A 93 9.10 -1.26 -1.12
C VAL A 93 8.36 -0.17 -0.35
N LEU A 94 7.06 -0.04 -0.59
CA LEU A 94 6.18 0.87 0.15
C LEU A 94 5.32 0.07 1.12
N ILE A 95 5.23 0.55 2.36
CA ILE A 95 4.36 -0.01 3.40
C ILE A 95 3.48 1.10 3.99
N PRO A 96 2.28 1.35 3.41
CA PRO A 96 1.39 2.43 3.81
C PRO A 96 0.58 2.10 5.08
N GLY A 97 1.27 1.84 6.19
CA GLY A 97 0.65 1.75 7.51
C GLY A 97 0.18 0.36 7.94
N ASP A 98 -0.35 0.36 9.17
CA ASP A 98 -0.77 -0.80 9.95
C ASP A 98 0.29 -1.90 9.95
N LEU A 99 1.46 -1.47 10.41
CA LEU A 99 2.65 -2.31 10.49
C LEU A 99 2.47 -3.42 11.53
N THR A 100 1.84 -3.10 12.66
CA THR A 100 1.62 -3.99 13.80
C THR A 100 0.15 -4.25 14.06
N LYS A 101 -0.15 -5.30 14.83
CA LYS A 101 -1.53 -5.62 15.21
C LYS A 101 -2.13 -4.48 16.03
N ASP A 102 -1.53 -4.14 17.17
CA ASP A 102 -2.01 -3.08 18.06
C ASP A 102 -0.86 -2.29 18.70
N GLY A 103 0.14 -1.89 17.91
CA GLY A 103 1.17 -0.94 18.33
C GLY A 103 2.16 -1.50 19.35
N GLU A 104 2.24 -2.82 19.52
CA GLU A 104 3.13 -3.44 20.50
C GLU A 104 4.58 -3.12 20.15
N LYS A 105 5.32 -2.55 21.10
CA LYS A 105 6.72 -2.16 20.88
C LYS A 105 7.59 -3.33 20.38
N VAL A 106 7.38 -4.53 20.92
CA VAL A 106 8.13 -5.72 20.51
C VAL A 106 7.78 -6.17 19.08
N SER A 107 6.53 -6.00 18.64
CA SER A 107 6.11 -6.26 17.26
C SER A 107 6.75 -5.26 16.30
N HIS A 108 6.83 -3.98 16.69
CA HIS A 108 7.55 -2.96 15.91
C HIS A 108 9.03 -3.30 15.74
N GLU A 109 9.70 -3.66 16.84
CA GLU A 109 11.12 -4.07 16.83
C GLU A 109 11.35 -5.33 15.98
N MET A 110 10.44 -6.30 16.04
CA MET A 110 10.46 -7.48 15.17
C MET A 110 10.39 -7.09 13.70
N LEU A 111 9.42 -6.25 13.32
CA LEU A 111 9.28 -5.83 11.94
C LEU A 111 10.49 -5.05 11.44
N ALA A 112 10.99 -4.09 12.23
CA ALA A 112 12.17 -3.32 11.88
C ALA A 112 13.38 -4.22 11.58
N ASN A 113 13.58 -5.29 12.37
CA ASN A 113 14.62 -6.28 12.10
C ASN A 113 14.38 -7.05 10.79
N MET A 114 13.13 -7.43 10.49
CA MET A 114 12.78 -8.11 9.23
C MET A 114 12.99 -7.19 8.01
N LEU A 115 12.63 -5.91 8.12
CA LEU A 115 12.85 -4.92 7.06
C LEU A 115 14.33 -4.63 6.85
N ALA A 116 15.14 -4.54 7.92
CA ALA A 116 16.59 -4.39 7.80
C ALA A 116 17.23 -5.55 7.03
N GLN A 117 16.76 -6.79 7.25
CA GLN A 117 17.19 -7.94 6.46
C GLN A 117 16.81 -7.81 4.98
N LEU A 118 15.63 -7.27 4.68
CA LEU A 118 15.22 -7.00 3.31
C LEU A 118 16.12 -5.95 2.63
N GLU A 119 16.52 -4.90 3.34
CA GLU A 119 17.45 -3.89 2.81
C GLU A 119 18.84 -4.43 2.53
N THR A 120 19.33 -5.40 3.33
CA THR A 120 20.61 -6.08 3.03
C THR A 120 20.60 -6.83 1.69
N LYS A 121 19.40 -7.12 1.15
CA LYS A 121 19.20 -7.72 -0.17
C LYS A 121 19.04 -6.66 -1.28
N GLY A 122 19.38 -5.40 -1.01
CA GLY A 122 19.41 -4.30 -1.97
C GLY A 122 18.06 -3.60 -2.20
N LYS A 123 17.08 -3.80 -1.31
CA LYS A 123 15.79 -3.09 -1.35
C LYS A 123 15.87 -1.78 -0.56
N LYS A 124 15.11 -0.78 -0.96
CA LYS A 124 14.85 0.43 -0.18
C LYS A 124 13.42 0.39 0.35
N VAL A 125 13.25 0.44 1.66
CA VAL A 125 11.93 0.33 2.29
C VAL A 125 11.47 1.70 2.79
N PHE A 126 10.21 2.04 2.56
CA PHE A 126 9.60 3.26 3.06
C PHE A 126 8.31 2.93 3.80
N VAL A 127 8.17 3.44 5.03
CA VAL A 127 7.02 3.16 5.89
C VAL A 127 6.39 4.45 6.43
N ILE A 128 5.08 4.40 6.65
CA ILE A 128 4.32 5.35 7.47
C ILE A 128 3.51 4.56 8.50
N PRO A 129 3.03 5.17 9.60
CA PRO A 129 2.13 4.48 10.51
C PRO A 129 0.73 4.31 9.89
N GLY A 130 0.00 3.29 10.36
CA GLY A 130 -1.46 3.22 10.28
C GLY A 130 -2.11 3.51 11.63
N ASN A 131 -3.44 3.38 11.70
CA ASN A 131 -4.19 3.72 12.91
C ASN A 131 -3.91 2.77 14.09
N HIS A 132 -3.35 1.59 13.85
CA HIS A 132 -3.02 0.62 14.90
C HIS A 132 -1.64 0.83 15.56
N ASP A 133 -0.75 1.62 14.96
CA ASP A 133 0.68 1.56 15.29
C ASP A 133 1.12 2.44 16.49
N ILE A 134 0.49 3.59 16.70
CA ILE A 134 1.00 4.62 17.62
C ILE A 134 0.03 4.86 18.76
N LEU A 135 0.57 4.90 20.00
CA LEU A 135 -0.17 5.17 21.23
C LEU A 135 -1.43 4.30 21.37
N ASN A 136 -1.35 3.05 20.91
CA ASN A 136 -2.48 2.14 20.91
C ASN A 136 -2.71 1.60 22.35
N PRO A 137 -3.89 1.85 22.96
CA PRO A 137 -4.18 1.39 24.32
C PRO A 137 -4.44 -0.13 24.40
N HIS A 138 -4.54 -0.79 23.24
CA HIS A 138 -4.88 -2.21 23.10
C HIS A 138 -3.66 -3.11 22.83
N SER A 139 -2.44 -2.62 23.06
CA SER A 139 -1.24 -3.47 23.07
C SER A 139 -1.31 -4.50 24.21
N TYR A 140 -1.56 -5.77 23.86
CA TYR A 140 -1.73 -6.86 24.82
C TYR A 140 -0.83 -8.05 24.52
N LYS A 141 -0.40 -8.72 25.60
CA LYS A 141 0.06 -10.10 25.62
C LYS A 141 -1.10 -11.01 26.03
N TYR A 142 -1.33 -12.12 25.34
CA TYR A 142 -2.34 -13.11 25.69
C TYR A 142 -1.71 -14.30 26.43
N LEU A 143 -2.36 -14.75 27.51
CA LEU A 143 -1.83 -15.80 28.38
C LEU A 143 -2.55 -17.12 28.08
N SER A 144 -1.77 -18.18 27.83
CA SER A 144 -2.32 -19.51 27.51
C SER A 144 -3.18 -20.10 28.64
N ALA A 145 -2.89 -19.74 29.90
CA ALA A 145 -3.67 -20.13 31.07
C ALA A 145 -4.95 -19.30 31.28
N GLY A 146 -5.22 -18.31 30.43
CA GLY A 146 -6.35 -17.39 30.52
C GLY A 146 -5.94 -15.95 30.87
N GLY A 147 -6.68 -14.98 30.32
CA GLY A 147 -6.44 -13.56 30.50
C GLY A 147 -5.48 -12.91 29.49
N LYS A 148 -5.33 -11.60 29.60
CA LYS A 148 -4.40 -10.78 28.82
C LYS A 148 -3.73 -9.72 29.71
N GLN A 149 -2.54 -9.29 29.33
CA GLN A 149 -1.73 -8.31 30.07
C GLN A 149 -1.37 -7.13 29.15
N LYS A 150 -1.58 -5.90 29.60
CA LYS A 150 -1.09 -4.70 28.87
C LYS A 150 0.43 -4.76 28.76
N ILE A 151 0.93 -4.39 27.59
CA ILE A 151 2.36 -4.25 27.31
C ILE A 151 2.65 -2.88 26.69
N ASP A 152 3.93 -2.57 26.53
CA ASP A 152 4.35 -1.27 26.02
C ASP A 152 3.90 -1.08 24.56
N HIS A 153 3.24 0.05 24.32
CA HIS A 153 3.08 0.65 22.99
C HIS A 153 4.24 1.60 22.68
N ILE A 154 4.21 2.23 21.51
CA ILE A 154 5.18 3.27 21.14
C ILE A 154 4.55 4.65 20.91
N THR A 155 5.34 5.69 21.11
CA THR A 155 5.04 7.09 20.75
C THR A 155 5.43 7.36 19.28
N ALA A 156 4.94 8.45 18.69
CA ALA A 156 5.34 8.88 17.35
C ALA A 156 6.86 9.09 17.21
N ALA A 157 7.53 9.62 18.25
CA ALA A 157 8.98 9.78 18.25
C ALA A 157 9.71 8.42 18.25
N GLN A 158 9.21 7.44 19.01
CA GLN A 158 9.74 6.08 19.01
C GLN A 158 9.50 5.39 17.67
N PHE A 159 8.35 5.60 17.02
CA PHE A 159 8.10 5.11 15.66
C PHE A 159 9.17 5.62 14.70
N ALA A 160 9.41 6.94 14.68
CA ALA A 160 10.44 7.55 13.82
C ALA A 160 11.86 7.03 14.12
N GLU A 161 12.17 6.68 15.37
CA GLU A 161 13.47 6.11 15.76
C GLU A 161 13.60 4.63 15.37
N ILE A 162 12.60 3.80 15.66
CA ILE A 162 12.57 2.37 15.32
C ILE A 162 12.69 2.21 13.80
N TYR A 163 11.95 3.01 13.04
CA TYR A 163 11.92 2.95 11.59
C TYR A 163 12.85 3.95 10.91
N LYS A 164 13.84 4.51 11.62
CA LYS A 164 14.65 5.64 11.11
C LYS A 164 15.30 5.40 9.75
N ASN A 165 15.69 4.15 9.47
CA ASN A 165 16.35 3.77 8.22
C ASN A 165 15.38 3.39 7.09
N PHE A 166 14.06 3.47 7.32
CA PHE A 166 13.05 3.12 6.33
C PHE A 166 12.31 4.39 5.87
N GLY A 167 13.07 5.40 5.46
CA GLY A 167 12.59 6.69 4.97
C GLY A 167 12.94 7.90 5.83
N PHE A 168 12.87 7.82 7.16
CA PHE A 168 12.97 9.02 8.02
C PHE A 168 14.37 9.68 8.01
N ASN A 169 15.45 8.92 7.97
CA ASN A 169 16.84 9.40 7.82
C ASN A 169 17.19 9.77 6.38
N GLU A 170 16.48 9.18 5.41
CA GLU A 170 16.65 9.42 3.98
C GLU A 170 15.80 10.61 3.49
N ALA A 171 14.93 11.13 4.36
CA ALA A 171 14.00 12.19 4.05
C ALA A 171 14.73 13.47 3.65
N LYS A 172 14.41 13.97 2.45
CA LYS A 172 14.78 15.31 1.98
C LYS A 172 14.01 16.38 2.76
N TYR A 173 12.74 16.13 3.06
CA TYR A 173 11.87 17.01 3.83
C TYR A 173 11.08 16.22 4.86
N ARG A 174 10.83 16.85 6.01
CA ARG A 174 9.99 16.34 7.10
C ARG A 174 8.91 17.37 7.38
N ASP A 175 7.67 16.92 7.56
CA ASP A 175 6.64 17.79 8.16
C ASP A 175 6.90 17.94 9.66
N ASN A 176 6.56 19.10 10.22
CA ASN A 176 6.70 19.37 11.65
C ASN A 176 5.43 19.00 12.44
N ASN A 177 4.34 18.66 11.75
CA ASN A 177 3.01 18.47 12.35
C ASN A 177 2.49 17.02 12.27
N SER A 178 3.22 16.13 11.58
CA SER A 178 2.95 14.69 11.55
C SER A 178 4.22 13.91 11.26
N LEU A 179 4.13 12.58 11.16
CA LEU A 179 5.24 11.75 10.70
C LEU A 179 5.43 11.77 9.17
N SER A 180 4.79 12.70 8.45
CA SER A 180 4.97 12.85 7.00
C SER A 180 6.40 13.23 6.63
N TYR A 181 6.86 12.69 5.51
CA TYR A 181 8.18 12.99 4.96
C TYR A 181 8.22 12.84 3.44
N ILE A 182 9.25 13.41 2.81
CA ILE A 182 9.48 13.29 1.37
C ILE A 182 10.89 12.76 1.13
N VAL A 183 11.01 11.69 0.35
CA VAL A 183 12.29 11.12 -0.09
C VAL A 183 12.48 11.40 -1.58
N GLU A 184 13.70 11.80 -1.94
CA GLU A 184 14.14 11.81 -3.33
C GLU A 184 14.57 10.39 -3.72
N LEU A 185 13.68 9.67 -4.43
CA LEU A 185 13.96 8.30 -4.85
C LEU A 185 15.07 8.23 -5.90
N ASN A 186 15.05 9.21 -6.81
CA ASN A 186 16.10 9.56 -7.77
C ASN A 186 15.79 10.98 -8.34
N SER A 187 16.57 11.46 -9.31
CA SER A 187 16.35 12.79 -9.92
C SER A 187 15.01 12.97 -10.64
N ASN A 188 14.27 11.89 -10.90
CA ASN A 188 13.00 11.91 -11.61
C ASN A 188 11.77 11.82 -10.70
N PHE A 189 11.88 11.22 -9.52
CA PHE A 189 10.75 10.87 -8.67
C PHE A 189 10.96 11.27 -7.20
N TRP A 190 9.92 11.85 -6.60
CA TRP A 190 9.82 12.04 -5.16
C TRP A 190 8.67 11.21 -4.60
N LEU A 191 8.93 10.53 -3.48
CA LEU A 191 7.91 9.88 -2.67
C LEU A 191 7.42 10.84 -1.59
N PHE A 192 6.13 11.11 -1.58
CA PHE A 192 5.41 11.81 -0.52
C PHE A 192 4.80 10.76 0.41
N ALA A 193 5.45 10.51 1.54
CA ALA A 193 4.98 9.60 2.58
C ALA A 193 4.11 10.40 3.57
N ILE A 194 2.80 10.16 3.56
CA ILE A 194 1.82 11.00 4.24
C ILE A 194 1.28 10.28 5.47
N ASP A 195 1.62 10.79 6.65
CA ASP A 195 0.97 10.41 7.92
C ASP A 195 -0.24 11.32 8.14
N GLY A 196 -1.43 10.71 8.12
CA GLY A 196 -2.67 11.34 8.56
C GLY A 196 -3.41 10.53 9.62
N CYS A 197 -2.70 9.66 10.34
CA CYS A 197 -3.26 8.92 11.45
C CYS A 197 -3.56 9.84 12.64
N ILE A 198 -4.56 9.48 13.43
CA ILE A 198 -4.98 10.22 14.63
C ILE A 198 -4.60 9.39 15.85
N TYR A 199 -3.58 9.84 16.60
CA TYR A 199 -3.08 9.09 17.76
C TYR A 199 -2.96 9.89 19.04
N GLU A 200 -3.17 11.21 19.03
CA GLU A 200 -2.86 12.10 20.16
C GLU A 200 -3.69 11.80 21.41
N ASN A 201 -4.93 11.34 21.23
CA ASN A 201 -5.88 11.10 22.32
C ASN A 201 -6.19 9.62 22.58
N ASN A 202 -5.56 8.69 21.84
CA ASN A 202 -5.90 7.27 21.87
C ASN A 202 -5.87 6.69 23.30
N LEU A 203 -4.81 7.00 24.08
CA LEU A 203 -4.70 6.54 25.46
C LEU A 203 -5.78 7.10 26.39
N SER A 204 -6.14 8.37 26.22
CA SER A 204 -7.16 9.01 27.06
C SER A 204 -8.58 8.54 26.74
N GLN A 205 -8.81 8.09 25.50
CA GLN A 205 -10.07 7.56 25.03
C GLN A 205 -10.17 6.02 25.15
N ASP A 206 -9.06 5.36 25.52
CA ASP A 206 -8.91 3.89 25.51
C ASP A 206 -9.35 3.26 24.18
N TYR A 207 -9.12 3.96 23.07
CA TYR A 207 -9.50 3.56 21.72
C TYR A 207 -8.49 4.05 20.68
N PRO A 208 -7.97 3.18 19.79
CA PRO A 208 -7.20 3.62 18.63
C PRO A 208 -8.13 4.23 17.58
N THR A 209 -8.00 5.53 17.31
CA THR A 209 -8.89 6.24 16.36
C THR A 209 -8.77 5.65 14.95
N THR A 210 -9.86 5.10 14.40
CA THR A 210 -9.90 4.49 13.05
C THR A 210 -9.70 5.53 11.94
N GLY A 211 -10.38 6.67 12.05
CA GLY A 211 -10.38 7.71 11.03
C GLY A 211 -9.05 8.42 10.82
N GLY A 212 -8.87 8.98 9.62
CA GLY A 212 -7.69 9.76 9.25
C GLY A 212 -8.00 11.24 9.03
N ARG A 213 -6.99 12.10 9.19
CA ARG A 213 -7.05 13.53 8.82
C ARG A 213 -5.70 14.04 8.33
N ILE A 214 -5.75 15.02 7.42
CA ILE A 214 -4.58 15.85 7.10
C ILE A 214 -4.80 17.23 7.70
N SER A 215 -3.89 17.68 8.57
CA SER A 215 -3.99 19.01 9.18
C SER A 215 -3.84 20.11 8.11
N SER A 216 -4.38 21.31 8.35
CA SER A 216 -4.21 22.43 7.42
C SER A 216 -2.73 22.82 7.21
N ALA A 217 -1.90 22.65 8.24
CA ALA A 217 -0.46 22.89 8.16
C ALA A 217 0.23 21.85 7.27
N THR A 218 -0.06 20.57 7.47
CA THR A 218 0.44 19.46 6.65
C THR A 218 -0.03 19.60 5.20
N LEU A 219 -1.30 19.93 4.95
CA LEU A 219 -1.82 20.17 3.60
C LEU A 219 -1.10 21.33 2.90
N SER A 220 -0.88 22.43 3.62
CA SER A 220 -0.13 23.58 3.08
C SER A 220 1.30 23.20 2.72
N TRP A 221 1.97 22.44 3.58
CA TRP A 221 3.31 21.90 3.32
C TRP A 221 3.33 20.95 2.11
N LEU A 222 2.37 20.02 2.01
CA LEU A 222 2.25 19.11 0.87
C LEU A 222 2.11 19.89 -0.44
N LYS A 223 1.21 20.88 -0.49
CA LYS A 223 1.00 21.73 -1.67
C LYS A 223 2.25 22.51 -2.06
N GLU A 224 2.96 23.08 -1.09
CA GLU A 224 4.24 23.75 -1.34
C GLU A 224 5.25 22.79 -1.99
N LYS A 225 5.40 21.58 -1.44
CA LYS A 225 6.37 20.60 -1.93
C LYS A 225 5.99 19.97 -3.25
N LEU A 226 4.70 19.81 -3.54
CA LEU A 226 4.21 19.42 -4.86
C LEU A 226 4.50 20.50 -5.91
N ALA A 227 4.29 21.77 -5.58
CA ALA A 227 4.66 22.88 -6.46
C ALA A 227 6.18 22.96 -6.71
N GLU A 228 6.99 22.70 -5.68
CA GLU A 228 8.44 22.60 -5.81
C GLU A 228 8.84 21.45 -6.75
N ALA A 229 8.29 20.24 -6.55
CA ALA A 229 8.55 19.08 -7.41
C ALA A 229 8.20 19.39 -8.88
N LYS A 230 7.04 20.00 -9.11
CA LYS A 230 6.59 20.43 -10.44
C LYS A 230 7.58 21.40 -11.09
N SER A 231 8.08 22.40 -10.34
CA SER A 231 9.06 23.37 -10.86
C SER A 231 10.40 22.73 -11.26
N LYS A 232 10.73 21.58 -10.64
CA LYS A 232 11.93 20.80 -10.91
C LYS A 232 11.71 19.67 -11.93
N ASN A 233 10.52 19.60 -12.55
CA ASN A 233 10.11 18.52 -13.43
C ASN A 233 10.26 17.13 -12.74
N ILE A 234 9.93 17.05 -11.46
CA ILE A 234 9.94 15.81 -10.68
C ILE A 234 8.52 15.26 -10.63
N MET A 235 8.37 13.95 -10.85
CA MET A 235 7.08 13.28 -10.74
C MET A 235 6.80 12.93 -9.27
N PRO A 236 5.76 13.48 -8.64
CA PRO A 236 5.35 13.07 -7.30
C PRO A 236 4.60 11.74 -7.35
N ILE A 237 4.97 10.84 -6.44
CA ILE A 237 4.16 9.68 -6.06
C ILE A 237 3.86 9.81 -4.57
N ALA A 238 2.68 9.39 -4.13
CA ALA A 238 2.32 9.45 -2.71
C ALA A 238 2.00 8.08 -2.14
N MET A 239 2.18 7.93 -0.83
CA MET A 239 1.57 6.86 -0.06
C MET A 239 0.91 7.45 1.19
N ALA A 240 -0.22 6.87 1.60
CA ALA A 240 -0.99 7.24 2.78
C ALA A 240 -1.67 5.99 3.33
N HIS A 241 -1.99 5.93 4.61
CA HIS A 241 -2.72 4.77 5.13
C HIS A 241 -4.20 4.80 4.70
N HIS A 242 -4.90 5.90 5.03
CA HIS A 242 -6.31 6.13 4.66
C HIS A 242 -6.49 6.44 3.18
N GLY A 243 -7.67 6.08 2.66
CA GLY A 243 -8.07 6.39 1.29
C GLY A 243 -8.31 7.89 1.07
N LEU A 244 -7.95 8.35 -0.12
CA LEU A 244 -8.22 9.69 -0.63
C LEU A 244 -9.43 9.69 -1.58
N VAL A 245 -9.76 8.57 -2.23
CA VAL A 245 -10.89 8.45 -3.16
C VAL A 245 -11.86 7.36 -2.69
N ASP A 246 -13.18 7.55 -2.89
CA ASP A 246 -14.16 6.47 -2.67
C ASP A 246 -13.85 5.32 -3.64
N HIS A 247 -13.69 4.11 -3.11
CA HIS A 247 -13.44 2.89 -3.88
C HIS A 247 -14.72 2.16 -4.33
N PHE A 248 -15.87 2.59 -3.84
CA PHE A 248 -17.15 2.21 -4.44
C PHE A 248 -18.20 3.29 -4.18
N PRO A 249 -19.23 3.42 -5.03
CA PRO A 249 -20.28 4.41 -4.83
C PRO A 249 -20.93 4.31 -3.45
N GLY A 250 -20.79 5.35 -2.64
CA GLY A 250 -21.36 5.41 -1.29
C GLY A 250 -20.49 4.80 -0.19
N GLN A 251 -19.21 4.48 -0.43
CA GLN A 251 -18.29 4.02 0.62
C GLN A 251 -18.30 4.95 1.83
N ALA A 252 -18.20 6.27 1.64
CA ALA A 252 -18.26 7.24 2.74
C ALA A 252 -19.55 7.20 3.59
N LEU A 253 -20.64 6.57 3.13
CA LEU A 253 -21.87 6.41 3.93
C LEU A 253 -21.76 5.29 4.96
N VAL A 254 -20.92 4.30 4.70
CA VAL A 254 -20.81 3.06 5.51
C VAL A 254 -19.44 2.86 6.12
N PHE A 255 -18.40 3.42 5.50
CA PHE A 255 -16.99 3.26 5.84
C PHE A 255 -16.28 4.63 5.78
N ALA A 256 -16.90 5.68 6.31
CA ALA A 256 -16.34 7.04 6.32
C ALA A 256 -14.94 7.11 6.93
N GLU A 257 -14.69 6.35 8.00
CA GLU A 257 -13.40 6.32 8.71
C GLU A 257 -12.27 5.65 7.92
N TYR A 258 -12.58 5.03 6.79
CA TYR A 258 -11.58 4.45 5.90
C TYR A 258 -10.99 5.47 4.92
N LEU A 259 -11.61 6.65 4.83
CA LEU A 259 -11.17 7.77 4.04
C LEU A 259 -10.62 8.87 4.95
N PHE A 260 -9.80 9.75 4.38
CA PHE A 260 -9.47 10.99 5.06
C PHE A 260 -10.72 11.82 5.33
N THR A 261 -10.75 12.46 6.51
CA THR A 261 -11.72 13.52 6.79
C THR A 261 -11.60 14.60 5.72
N ASP A 262 -12.73 15.05 5.14
CA ASP A 262 -12.78 16.02 4.05
C ASP A 262 -12.05 15.57 2.76
N TYR A 263 -12.06 14.24 2.49
CA TYR A 263 -11.40 13.64 1.32
C TYR A 263 -11.76 14.32 -0.02
N ILE A 264 -13.00 14.77 -0.25
CA ILE A 264 -13.41 15.47 -1.48
C ILE A 264 -12.59 16.77 -1.69
N ASN A 265 -12.35 17.53 -0.63
CA ASN A 265 -11.54 18.74 -0.72
C ASN A 265 -10.05 18.39 -0.84
N LEU A 266 -9.56 17.40 -0.08
CA LEU A 266 -8.18 16.94 -0.17
C LEU A 266 -7.83 16.43 -1.58
N GLN A 267 -8.72 15.66 -2.22
CA GLN A 267 -8.60 15.24 -3.61
C GLN A 267 -8.37 16.46 -4.51
N LYS A 268 -9.23 17.48 -4.39
CA LYS A 268 -9.13 18.70 -5.21
C LYS A 268 -7.82 19.42 -5.00
N GLU A 269 -7.46 19.67 -3.74
CA GLU A 269 -6.27 20.43 -3.37
C GLU A 269 -4.97 19.74 -3.80
N LEU A 270 -4.85 18.43 -3.57
CA LEU A 270 -3.66 17.65 -3.93
C LEU A 270 -3.57 17.41 -5.44
N THR A 271 -4.70 17.16 -6.11
CA THR A 271 -4.73 16.99 -7.57
C THR A 271 -4.34 18.29 -8.28
N ASN A 272 -4.90 19.43 -7.85
CA ASN A 272 -4.57 20.74 -8.40
C ASN A 272 -3.09 21.12 -8.15
N ALA A 273 -2.51 20.65 -7.05
CA ALA A 273 -1.09 20.80 -6.76
C ALA A 273 -0.19 19.89 -7.61
N GLY A 274 -0.76 18.91 -8.32
CA GLY A 274 -0.07 18.07 -9.32
C GLY A 274 0.11 16.61 -8.92
N LEU A 275 -0.49 16.15 -7.82
CA LEU A 275 -0.50 14.73 -7.46
C LEU A 275 -1.49 13.97 -8.36
N LYS A 276 -1.07 12.85 -8.94
CA LYS A 276 -1.90 12.02 -9.82
C LYS A 276 -2.10 10.58 -9.35
N ILE A 277 -1.29 10.12 -8.42
CA ILE A 277 -1.34 8.74 -7.93
C ILE A 277 -0.94 8.70 -6.45
N ILE A 278 -1.71 7.94 -5.67
CA ILE A 278 -1.43 7.65 -4.26
C ILE A 278 -1.63 6.15 -4.00
N PHE A 279 -0.76 5.55 -3.19
CA PHE A 279 -0.86 4.16 -2.76
C PHE A 279 -1.38 4.10 -1.32
N THR A 280 -2.46 3.35 -1.10
CA THR A 280 -3.18 3.31 0.17
C THR A 280 -3.42 1.89 0.69
N GLY A 281 -3.95 1.77 1.91
CA GLY A 281 -4.29 0.52 2.59
C GLY A 281 -5.59 0.66 3.40
N HIS A 282 -5.56 0.28 4.68
CA HIS A 282 -6.60 0.52 5.71
C HIS A 282 -7.93 -0.22 5.54
N HIS A 283 -8.52 -0.28 4.33
CA HIS A 283 -9.75 -1.04 4.09
C HIS A 283 -9.50 -2.55 3.92
N HIS A 284 -8.25 -2.94 3.66
CA HIS A 284 -7.81 -4.30 3.32
C HIS A 284 -8.34 -4.85 1.98
N ALA A 285 -9.10 -4.07 1.22
CA ALA A 285 -9.59 -4.47 -0.11
C ALA A 285 -8.57 -4.13 -1.20
N GLN A 286 -8.61 -4.87 -2.31
CA GLN A 286 -7.66 -4.76 -3.40
C GLN A 286 -8.32 -4.00 -4.56
N ASP A 287 -8.18 -2.68 -4.59
CA ASP A 287 -8.97 -1.83 -5.50
C ASP A 287 -8.16 -0.66 -6.07
N ILE A 288 -8.55 -0.11 -7.22
CA ILE A 288 -7.99 1.11 -7.81
C ILE A 288 -9.11 2.05 -8.23
N SER A 289 -9.33 3.13 -7.47
CA SER A 289 -10.34 4.14 -7.81
C SER A 289 -9.74 5.38 -8.45
N LYS A 290 -10.57 6.14 -9.17
CA LYS A 290 -10.21 7.38 -9.86
C LYS A 290 -11.19 8.49 -9.53
N ALA A 291 -10.66 9.64 -9.14
CA ALA A 291 -11.41 10.89 -9.07
C ALA A 291 -11.01 11.84 -10.21
N ASP A 292 -11.98 12.31 -10.99
CA ASP A 292 -11.80 13.36 -11.99
C ASP A 292 -12.03 14.74 -11.35
N ILE A 293 -11.01 15.62 -11.43
CA ILE A 293 -10.99 16.96 -10.84
C ILE A 293 -10.80 18.01 -11.94
N SER A 294 -11.90 18.58 -12.41
CA SER A 294 -11.91 19.57 -13.51
C SER A 294 -11.19 19.07 -14.76
N SER A 295 -9.95 19.54 -15.02
CA SER A 295 -9.12 19.13 -16.16
C SER A 295 -7.98 18.18 -15.77
N SER A 296 -8.06 17.58 -14.58
CA SER A 296 -7.06 16.67 -14.03
C SER A 296 -7.74 15.51 -13.31
N PHE A 297 -6.96 14.64 -12.69
CA PHE A 297 -7.46 13.45 -12.01
C PHE A 297 -6.43 12.94 -11.00
N ILE A 298 -6.89 12.10 -10.09
CA ILE A 298 -6.04 11.33 -9.18
C ILE A 298 -6.52 9.88 -9.11
N PHE A 299 -5.57 8.95 -9.12
CA PHE A 299 -5.79 7.54 -8.85
C PHE A 299 -5.42 7.22 -7.40
N ASP A 300 -6.32 6.51 -6.72
CA ASP A 300 -6.07 5.91 -5.42
C ASP A 300 -5.90 4.40 -5.60
N VAL A 301 -4.71 3.89 -5.27
CA VAL A 301 -4.28 2.52 -5.51
C VAL A 301 -4.24 1.80 -4.16
N GLN A 302 -5.41 1.36 -3.68
CA GLN A 302 -5.57 0.67 -2.39
C GLN A 302 -5.16 -0.79 -2.47
N THR A 303 -4.11 -1.15 -1.74
CA THR A 303 -3.61 -2.53 -1.69
C THR A 303 -4.29 -3.30 -0.57
N GLY A 304 -4.69 -4.54 -0.84
CA GLY A 304 -5.26 -5.41 0.18
C GLY A 304 -4.24 -5.81 1.24
N SER A 305 -4.73 -6.14 2.44
CA SER A 305 -3.87 -6.53 3.56
C SER A 305 -3.17 -7.86 3.32
N THR A 306 -1.90 -7.95 3.72
CA THR A 306 -1.16 -9.21 3.62
C THR A 306 -1.73 -10.31 4.53
N VAL A 307 -2.36 -9.98 5.65
CA VAL A 307 -2.90 -10.95 6.62
C VAL A 307 -4.40 -11.22 6.47
N THR A 308 -5.02 -10.69 5.43
CA THR A 308 -6.43 -10.95 5.11
C THR A 308 -6.50 -11.58 3.74
N TYR A 309 -7.38 -12.56 3.51
CA TYR A 309 -7.55 -13.10 2.16
C TYR A 309 -7.88 -11.94 1.20
N PRO A 310 -7.14 -11.80 0.10
CA PRO A 310 -6.35 -12.86 -0.54
C PRO A 310 -4.82 -12.71 -0.41
N CYS A 311 -4.36 -11.90 0.54
CA CYS A 311 -2.96 -11.67 0.88
C CYS A 311 -2.13 -11.15 -0.32
N PRO A 312 -2.51 -10.02 -0.92
CA PRO A 312 -1.89 -9.54 -2.15
C PRO A 312 -0.56 -8.84 -1.91
N ILE A 313 0.21 -8.75 -2.99
CA ILE A 313 1.39 -7.89 -3.15
C ILE A 313 1.23 -7.19 -4.51
N ARG A 314 1.27 -5.87 -4.54
CA ARG A 314 1.25 -5.10 -5.81
C ARG A 314 2.68 -4.85 -6.30
N TYR A 315 2.89 -5.01 -7.59
CA TYR A 315 4.09 -4.60 -8.31
C TYR A 315 3.74 -3.49 -9.26
N VAL A 316 4.48 -2.40 -9.19
CA VAL A 316 4.19 -1.18 -9.91
C VAL A 316 5.43 -0.73 -10.66
N GLU A 317 5.28 -0.52 -11.96
CA GLU A 317 6.30 0.11 -12.79
C GLU A 317 5.79 1.45 -13.29
N ILE A 318 6.48 2.53 -12.92
CA ILE A 318 6.14 3.90 -13.33
C ILE A 318 7.18 4.38 -14.33
N ASP A 319 6.76 4.76 -15.53
CA ASP A 319 7.62 5.33 -16.58
C ASP A 319 7.28 6.82 -16.74
N LYS A 320 8.23 7.68 -16.38
CA LYS A 320 8.02 9.14 -16.40
C LYS A 320 7.89 9.71 -17.82
N ASP A 321 8.65 9.19 -18.78
CA ASP A 321 8.64 9.75 -20.14
C ASP A 321 7.38 9.33 -20.89
N LYS A 322 7.00 8.05 -20.74
CA LYS A 322 5.75 7.55 -21.29
C LYS A 322 4.54 8.09 -20.53
N GLN A 323 4.72 8.45 -19.26
CA GLN A 323 3.66 8.80 -18.30
C GLN A 323 2.70 7.62 -18.11
N THR A 324 3.25 6.43 -17.85
CA THR A 324 2.46 5.22 -17.69
C THR A 324 2.75 4.54 -16.37
N VAL A 325 1.72 3.96 -15.75
CA VAL A 325 1.84 3.10 -14.57
C VAL A 325 1.34 1.71 -14.94
N ASN A 326 2.21 0.72 -14.85
CA ASN A 326 1.89 -0.69 -15.06
C ASN A 326 1.80 -1.37 -13.70
N ILE A 327 0.65 -1.97 -13.38
CA ILE A 327 0.40 -2.62 -12.10
C ILE A 327 0.12 -4.10 -12.34
N GLU A 328 0.77 -4.95 -11.56
CA GLU A 328 0.53 -6.39 -11.50
C GLU A 328 0.43 -6.83 -10.05
N SER A 329 -0.63 -7.53 -9.71
CA SER A 329 -0.85 -8.06 -8.36
C SER A 329 -0.54 -9.55 -8.32
N LYS A 330 0.20 -9.98 -7.31
CA LYS A 330 0.34 -11.40 -6.98
C LYS A 330 -0.22 -11.66 -5.59
N ARG A 331 -0.46 -12.93 -5.32
CA ARG A 331 -0.98 -13.43 -4.05
C ARG A 331 0.14 -14.20 -3.38
N ILE A 332 0.29 -14.07 -2.07
CA ILE A 332 1.16 -14.96 -1.31
C ILE A 332 0.62 -16.38 -1.48
N SER A 333 1.42 -17.31 -1.99
CA SER A 333 0.97 -18.67 -2.34
C SER A 333 1.26 -19.71 -1.27
N SER A 334 2.25 -19.47 -0.41
CA SER A 334 2.64 -20.36 0.67
C SER A 334 3.23 -19.59 1.85
N ILE A 335 3.10 -20.15 3.05
CA ILE A 335 3.75 -19.67 4.27
C ILE A 335 4.29 -20.86 5.06
N GLU A 336 5.35 -20.63 5.84
CA GLU A 336 5.91 -21.63 6.75
C GLU A 336 5.07 -21.70 8.03
N TYR A 337 3.89 -22.34 7.94
CA TYR A 337 2.93 -22.48 9.04
C TYR A 337 2.14 -23.79 8.90
N ASN A 338 1.63 -24.34 10.00
CA ASN A 338 0.78 -25.53 9.93
C ASN A 338 -0.64 -25.16 9.49
N LEU A 339 -0.97 -25.46 8.23
CA LEU A 339 -2.27 -25.15 7.63
C LEU A 339 -3.27 -26.31 7.68
N GLY A 340 -2.96 -27.40 8.39
CA GLY A 340 -3.84 -28.56 8.49
C GLY A 340 -4.11 -29.25 7.15
N GLY A 341 -3.12 -29.26 6.24
CA GLY A 341 -3.22 -29.91 4.93
C GLY A 341 -3.88 -29.07 3.82
N LYS A 342 -4.33 -27.85 4.12
CA LYS A 342 -4.89 -26.92 3.12
C LYS A 342 -3.79 -26.15 2.40
N SER A 343 -4.08 -25.67 1.18
CA SER A 343 -3.25 -24.62 0.57
C SER A 343 -3.36 -23.31 1.36
N PHE A 344 -2.38 -22.42 1.26
CA PHE A 344 -2.45 -21.14 2.00
C PHE A 344 -3.64 -20.27 1.57
N GLN A 345 -3.94 -20.20 0.28
CA GLN A 345 -5.08 -19.41 -0.20
C GLN A 345 -6.43 -20.01 0.23
N GLU A 346 -6.57 -21.33 0.26
CA GLU A 346 -7.76 -21.99 0.82
C GLU A 346 -7.88 -21.75 2.33
N TYR A 347 -6.76 -21.84 3.07
CA TYR A 347 -6.72 -21.54 4.49
C TYR A 347 -7.14 -20.09 4.78
N ALA A 348 -6.57 -19.12 4.04
CA ALA A 348 -6.87 -17.70 4.20
C ALA A 348 -8.33 -17.38 3.88
N LEU A 349 -8.89 -17.96 2.81
CA LEU A 349 -10.31 -17.77 2.47
C LEU A 349 -11.21 -18.31 3.59
N ASN A 350 -10.91 -19.49 4.14
CA ASN A 350 -11.68 -20.04 5.25
C ASN A 350 -11.63 -19.13 6.49
N LYS A 351 -10.44 -18.60 6.84
CA LYS A 351 -10.30 -17.64 7.95
C LYS A 351 -11.14 -16.38 7.74
N LEU A 352 -11.17 -15.84 6.53
CA LEU A 352 -12.01 -14.70 6.19
C LEU A 352 -13.50 -15.05 6.36
N LEU A 353 -13.95 -16.19 5.83
CA LEU A 353 -15.35 -16.63 5.91
C LEU A 353 -15.79 -17.00 7.33
N ASP A 354 -14.88 -17.44 8.19
CA ASP A 354 -15.17 -17.73 9.60
C ASP A 354 -15.36 -16.43 10.42
N GLY A 355 -14.55 -15.39 10.15
CA GLY A 355 -14.56 -14.13 10.90
C GLY A 355 -15.53 -13.06 10.39
N PHE A 356 -15.84 -13.05 9.08
CA PHE A 356 -16.67 -12.02 8.46
C PHE A 356 -18.13 -11.98 8.93
N PRO A 357 -18.87 -13.09 9.05
CA PRO A 357 -20.31 -13.03 9.30
C PRO A 357 -20.69 -12.22 10.54
N ALA A 358 -19.94 -12.38 11.64
CA ALA A 358 -20.19 -11.62 12.87
C ALA A 358 -19.94 -10.11 12.69
N LEU A 359 -18.85 -9.75 12.00
CA LEU A 359 -18.52 -8.36 11.67
C LEU A 359 -19.55 -7.73 10.74
N VAL A 360 -19.98 -8.46 9.72
CA VAL A 360 -21.00 -8.02 8.77
C VAL A 360 -22.32 -7.78 9.48
N ILE A 361 -22.80 -8.71 10.31
CA ILE A 361 -24.03 -8.53 11.08
C ILE A 361 -23.93 -7.32 12.00
N ALA A 362 -22.79 -7.13 12.70
CA ALA A 362 -22.57 -5.98 13.56
C ALA A 362 -22.64 -4.66 12.76
N GLN A 363 -21.98 -4.59 11.60
CA GLN A 363 -22.00 -3.43 10.72
C GLN A 363 -23.42 -3.14 10.19
N LEU A 364 -24.13 -4.16 9.73
CA LEU A 364 -25.51 -4.01 9.23
C LEU A 364 -26.45 -3.46 10.32
N LYS A 365 -26.28 -3.90 11.57
CA LYS A 365 -27.04 -3.37 12.71
C LYS A 365 -26.68 -1.92 13.02
N GLN A 366 -25.41 -1.53 12.91
CA GLN A 366 -25.00 -0.13 13.05
C GLN A 366 -25.61 0.77 11.96
N LEU A 367 -25.81 0.21 10.76
CA LEU A 367 -26.53 0.86 9.66
C LEU A 367 -28.06 0.84 9.81
N GLY A 368 -28.57 0.29 10.93
CA GLY A 368 -29.99 0.31 11.26
C GLY A 368 -30.79 -0.89 10.76
N ALA A 369 -30.16 -1.95 10.24
CA ALA A 369 -30.85 -3.20 9.96
C ALA A 369 -31.25 -3.91 11.27
N ASP A 370 -32.47 -4.43 11.35
CA ASP A 370 -32.86 -5.31 12.45
C ASP A 370 -32.21 -6.70 12.32
N GLU A 371 -32.36 -7.56 13.34
CA GLU A 371 -31.76 -8.90 13.36
C GLU A 371 -32.12 -9.73 12.12
N THR A 372 -33.39 -9.64 11.68
CA THR A 372 -33.90 -10.43 10.56
C THR A 372 -33.32 -9.95 9.24
N SER A 373 -33.29 -8.64 9.04
CA SER A 373 -32.72 -8.00 7.86
C SER A 373 -31.21 -8.20 7.79
N ALA A 374 -30.51 -8.09 8.92
CA ALA A 374 -29.08 -8.34 8.99
C ALA A 374 -28.76 -9.80 8.60
N ALA A 375 -29.50 -10.77 9.15
CA ALA A 375 -29.32 -12.18 8.80
C ALA A 375 -29.68 -12.49 7.33
N LEU A 376 -30.66 -11.78 6.76
CA LEU A 376 -31.02 -11.88 5.34
C LEU A 376 -29.90 -11.35 4.42
N LEU A 377 -29.27 -10.24 4.82
CA LEU A 377 -28.27 -9.54 4.03
C LEU A 377 -26.87 -10.15 4.15
N GLU A 378 -26.54 -10.73 5.30
CA GLU A 378 -25.18 -11.20 5.61
C GLU A 378 -24.57 -12.05 4.48
N PRO A 379 -25.23 -13.07 3.90
CA PRO A 379 -24.57 -13.93 2.93
C PRO A 379 -24.13 -13.20 1.65
N ILE A 380 -24.97 -12.29 1.15
CA ILE A 380 -24.68 -11.53 -0.07
C ILE A 380 -23.67 -10.40 0.21
N VAL A 381 -23.70 -9.81 1.41
CA VAL A 381 -22.72 -8.79 1.82
C VAL A 381 -21.35 -9.43 1.97
N THR A 382 -21.25 -10.57 2.67
CA THR A 382 -20.02 -11.36 2.81
C THR A 382 -19.47 -11.74 1.44
N GLN A 383 -20.30 -12.26 0.54
CA GLN A 383 -19.88 -12.60 -0.83
C GLN A 383 -19.35 -11.38 -1.61
N SER A 384 -20.00 -10.22 -1.47
CA SER A 384 -19.59 -8.99 -2.15
C SER A 384 -18.29 -8.44 -1.59
N LEU A 385 -18.10 -8.48 -0.27
CA LEU A 385 -16.84 -8.06 0.38
C LEU A 385 -15.68 -9.02 0.06
N VAL A 386 -15.93 -10.32 -0.06
CA VAL A 386 -14.92 -11.29 -0.51
C VAL A 386 -14.51 -11.02 -1.97
N ALA A 387 -15.45 -10.67 -2.84
CA ALA A 387 -15.12 -10.24 -4.20
C ALA A 387 -14.30 -8.94 -4.18
N TYR A 388 -14.72 -7.97 -3.37
CA TYR A 388 -14.04 -6.67 -3.19
C TYR A 388 -12.61 -6.81 -2.65
N TYR A 389 -12.40 -7.75 -1.74
CA TYR A 389 -11.06 -8.02 -1.21
C TYR A 389 -10.15 -8.66 -2.27
N GLN A 390 -10.72 -9.36 -3.24
CA GLN A 390 -9.98 -9.90 -4.37
C GLN A 390 -9.74 -8.87 -5.48
N GLY A 391 -10.53 -7.81 -5.60
CA GLY A 391 -10.52 -6.94 -6.77
C GLY A 391 -11.06 -7.62 -8.02
N ASP A 392 -11.29 -6.84 -9.08
CA ASP A 392 -11.93 -7.24 -10.32
C ASP A 392 -13.31 -7.91 -10.08
N GLU A 393 -14.11 -7.34 -9.20
CA GLU A 393 -15.45 -7.82 -8.82
C GLU A 393 -16.34 -8.10 -10.04
N PRO A 394 -16.36 -7.26 -11.10
CA PRO A 394 -17.17 -7.53 -12.28
C PRO A 394 -16.85 -8.88 -12.97
N LYS A 395 -15.64 -9.42 -12.79
CA LYS A 395 -15.25 -10.74 -13.34
C LYS A 395 -15.78 -11.92 -12.50
N GLN A 396 -16.19 -11.65 -11.27
CA GLN A 396 -16.64 -12.65 -10.30
C GLN A 396 -18.17 -12.70 -10.17
N ILE A 397 -18.89 -11.70 -10.72
CA ILE A 397 -20.34 -11.61 -10.63
C ILE A 397 -21.04 -12.79 -11.34
N THR A 398 -22.12 -13.30 -10.74
CA THR A 398 -22.94 -14.38 -11.32
C THR A 398 -24.39 -13.95 -11.50
N PRO A 399 -25.18 -14.59 -12.38
CA PRO A 399 -26.61 -14.30 -12.52
C PRO A 399 -27.39 -14.41 -11.20
N VAL A 400 -26.97 -15.31 -10.30
CA VAL A 400 -27.58 -15.47 -8.97
C VAL A 400 -27.34 -14.23 -8.12
N ILE A 401 -26.10 -13.72 -8.05
CA ILE A 401 -25.76 -12.49 -7.33
C ILE A 401 -26.59 -11.31 -7.84
N THR A 402 -26.62 -11.11 -9.16
CA THR A 402 -27.40 -10.04 -9.78
C THR A 402 -28.89 -10.15 -9.46
N GLN A 403 -29.45 -11.36 -9.51
CA GLN A 403 -30.86 -11.60 -9.17
C GLN A 403 -31.14 -11.31 -7.69
N THR A 404 -30.26 -11.76 -6.78
CA THR A 404 -30.38 -11.51 -5.34
C THR A 404 -30.35 -10.02 -5.03
N ILE A 405 -29.41 -9.26 -5.60
CA ILE A 405 -29.33 -7.80 -5.42
C ILE A 405 -30.60 -7.12 -5.93
N ASN A 406 -31.11 -7.50 -7.11
CA ASN A 406 -32.34 -6.94 -7.65
C ASN A 406 -33.57 -7.23 -6.78
N GLN A 407 -33.65 -8.42 -6.18
CA GLN A 407 -34.70 -8.76 -5.22
C GLN A 407 -34.61 -7.91 -3.95
N LEU A 408 -33.40 -7.68 -3.43
CA LEU A 408 -33.18 -6.84 -2.25
C LEU A 408 -33.49 -5.36 -2.52
N LYS A 409 -33.21 -4.85 -3.72
CA LYS A 409 -33.63 -3.50 -4.15
C LYS A 409 -35.15 -3.33 -4.23
N ALA A 410 -35.90 -4.41 -4.41
CA ALA A 410 -37.36 -4.43 -4.38
C ALA A 410 -37.95 -4.78 -3.00
N TYR A 411 -37.09 -5.05 -2.00
CA TYR A 411 -37.52 -5.45 -0.67
C TYR A 411 -38.28 -4.31 0.06
N PRO A 412 -39.27 -4.55 0.92
CA PRO A 412 -40.05 -3.47 1.53
C PRO A 412 -39.24 -2.50 2.41
N ASP A 413 -38.23 -3.01 3.12
CA ASP A 413 -37.39 -2.24 4.06
C ASP A 413 -36.41 -1.31 3.33
N ASN A 414 -36.32 -0.05 3.76
CA ASN A 414 -35.47 0.95 3.10
C ASN A 414 -33.97 0.80 3.39
N ASN A 415 -33.59 0.27 4.55
CA ASN A 415 -32.19 -0.01 4.88
C ASN A 415 -31.69 -1.18 4.01
N VAL A 416 -32.52 -2.21 3.82
CA VAL A 416 -32.23 -3.32 2.89
C VAL A 416 -32.00 -2.81 1.47
N LYS A 417 -32.88 -1.91 0.97
CA LYS A 417 -32.69 -1.30 -0.36
C LYS A 417 -31.39 -0.51 -0.47
N LEU A 418 -31.09 0.31 0.53
CA LEU A 418 -29.86 1.11 0.56
C LEU A 418 -28.63 0.21 0.49
N ILE A 419 -28.58 -0.84 1.31
CA ILE A 419 -27.49 -1.81 1.33
C ILE A 419 -27.39 -2.51 -0.02
N ALA A 420 -28.50 -2.94 -0.61
CA ALA A 420 -28.49 -3.55 -1.94
C ALA A 420 -27.94 -2.61 -3.04
N SER A 421 -28.23 -1.31 -2.97
CA SER A 421 -27.64 -0.30 -3.87
C SER A 421 -26.14 -0.12 -3.66
N LEU A 422 -25.64 -0.19 -2.41
CA LEU A 422 -24.21 -0.16 -2.13
C LEU A 422 -23.50 -1.42 -2.69
N LEU A 423 -24.11 -2.59 -2.52
CA LEU A 423 -23.59 -3.84 -3.08
C LEU A 423 -23.52 -3.78 -4.61
N GLU A 424 -24.57 -3.26 -5.26
CA GLU A 424 -24.56 -3.03 -6.71
C GLU A 424 -23.40 -2.11 -7.13
N GLY A 425 -23.04 -1.13 -6.30
CA GLY A 425 -21.87 -0.27 -6.53
C GLY A 425 -20.55 -1.03 -6.54
N ILE A 426 -20.34 -1.92 -5.56
CA ILE A 426 -19.15 -2.80 -5.48
C ILE A 426 -19.04 -3.69 -6.73
N TRP A 427 -20.15 -4.25 -7.19
CA TRP A 427 -20.13 -5.15 -8.35
C TRP A 427 -20.02 -4.43 -9.71
N ASN A 428 -20.27 -3.12 -9.75
CA ASN A 428 -20.16 -2.29 -10.94
C ASN A 428 -18.92 -1.39 -10.88
N ASP A 429 -17.81 -1.94 -10.41
CA ASP A 429 -16.53 -1.25 -10.44
C ASP A 429 -16.13 -0.87 -11.88
N PRO A 430 -15.96 0.44 -12.19
CA PRO A 430 -15.55 0.89 -13.52
C PRO A 430 -14.06 0.63 -13.81
N THR A 431 -13.28 0.23 -12.82
CA THR A 431 -11.83 0.07 -12.93
C THR A 431 -11.39 -1.41 -12.85
N PRO A 432 -10.23 -1.76 -13.42
CA PRO A 432 -9.57 -3.03 -13.14
C PRO A 432 -8.51 -2.85 -12.05
N ASP A 433 -8.23 -3.91 -11.28
CA ASP A 433 -7.39 -3.78 -10.06
C ASP A 433 -6.09 -4.57 -10.10
N ASN A 434 -6.13 -5.79 -10.65
CA ASN A 434 -5.02 -6.71 -10.45
C ASN A 434 -3.96 -6.65 -11.56
N SER A 435 -4.36 -6.37 -12.82
CA SER A 435 -3.44 -6.30 -13.98
C SER A 435 -3.81 -5.12 -14.87
N VAL A 436 -3.11 -4.01 -14.68
CA VAL A 436 -3.60 -2.69 -15.07
C VAL A 436 -2.52 -1.88 -15.78
N LEU A 437 -2.92 -1.13 -16.80
CA LEU A 437 -2.14 -0.05 -17.37
C LEU A 437 -2.90 1.28 -17.23
N ILE A 438 -2.29 2.23 -16.53
CA ILE A 438 -2.77 3.60 -16.38
C ILE A 438 -1.93 4.53 -17.26
N ASP A 439 -2.59 5.41 -18.00
CA ASP A 439 -1.97 6.54 -18.71
C ASP A 439 -2.15 7.83 -17.90
N LEU A 440 -1.05 8.32 -17.30
CA LEU A 440 -1.04 9.54 -16.49
C LEU A 440 -1.16 10.83 -17.32
N LYS A 441 -1.14 10.79 -18.66
CA LYS A 441 -1.49 11.96 -19.50
C LYS A 441 -2.99 12.12 -19.62
N THR A 442 -3.70 11.02 -19.86
CA THR A 442 -5.14 11.03 -20.21
C THR A 442 -6.05 10.65 -19.05
N GLY A 443 -5.53 9.95 -18.04
CA GLY A 443 -6.33 9.36 -16.96
C GLY A 443 -7.08 8.12 -17.41
N ALA A 444 -6.71 7.53 -18.55
CA ALA A 444 -7.24 6.24 -18.99
C ALA A 444 -6.63 5.11 -18.17
N ILE A 445 -7.46 4.12 -17.85
CA ILE A 445 -7.10 2.90 -17.14
C ILE A 445 -7.63 1.72 -17.95
N THR A 446 -6.80 0.69 -18.13
CA THR A 446 -7.13 -0.48 -18.96
C THR A 446 -6.71 -1.77 -18.30
N ASP A 447 -7.56 -2.78 -18.40
CA ASP A 447 -7.20 -4.15 -18.04
C ASP A 447 -6.27 -4.70 -19.12
N LYS A 448 -5.15 -5.26 -18.69
CA LYS A 448 -4.15 -5.82 -19.61
C LYS A 448 -4.55 -7.18 -20.15
N ASN A 449 -5.49 -7.88 -19.50
CA ASN A 449 -5.94 -9.21 -19.89
C ASN A 449 -7.09 -9.19 -20.93
N THR A 450 -7.68 -8.02 -21.20
CA THR A 450 -8.79 -7.87 -22.15
C THR A 450 -8.34 -7.42 -23.55
N LYS A 451 -7.06 -7.61 -23.90
CA LYS A 451 -6.48 -7.21 -25.20
C LYS A 451 -6.38 -8.36 -26.19
#